data_AF-R4SWP6-F1
#
_entry.id   AF-R4SWP6-F1
#
_cell.length_a   1.000
_cell.length_b   1.000
_cell.length_c   1.000
_cell.angle_alpha   90.00
_cell.angle_beta   90.00
_cell.angle_gamma   90.00
#
_symmetry.space_group_name_H-M   'P 1'
#
loop_
_entity.id
_entity.type
_entity.pdbx_description
1 polymer ?
#
loop_
_entity_poly.entity_id
_entity_poly.type
_entity_poly.pdbx_seq_one_letter_code
_entity_poly.pdbx_strand_id
1 'polypeptide(L)'
;MVDASKFTAAVFRRASERPDVPPRLARAATCVREGKFTWEEVATGNCEHPLAQALFAPRAQEKLWPLLAEVAAELESEPPPAEPRRARRPPTTDDDFSEYTYLEDLAEPNTRPAWPQRRGRGR
;
A
#
# COMPACT_ATOMS: atom_id res chain seq x y z
N MET A 1 -16.97 -25.99 -3.42
CA MET A 1 -15.58 -26.22 -3.89
C MET A 1 -14.92 -24.85 -3.90
N VAL A 2 -13.75 -24.68 -3.26
CA VAL A 2 -13.06 -23.37 -3.25
C VAL A 2 -12.26 -23.27 -4.54
N ASP A 3 -12.49 -22.23 -5.34
CA ASP A 3 -11.78 -22.05 -6.61
C ASP A 3 -10.36 -21.51 -6.36
N ALA A 4 -9.37 -22.21 -6.89
CA ALA A 4 -7.97 -21.77 -6.82
C ALA A 4 -7.75 -20.37 -7.45
N SER A 5 -8.60 -20.00 -8.41
CA SER A 5 -8.58 -18.70 -9.10
C SER A 5 -8.89 -17.50 -8.20
N LYS A 6 -9.38 -17.71 -6.97
CA LYS A 6 -9.62 -16.61 -6.01
C LYS A 6 -8.37 -16.21 -5.22
N PHE A 7 -7.32 -17.03 -5.24
CA PHE A 7 -6.10 -16.75 -4.48
C PHE A 7 -5.12 -15.91 -5.30
N THR A 8 -5.17 -14.60 -5.09
CA THR A 8 -4.24 -13.66 -5.72
C THR A 8 -2.89 -13.61 -4.98
N ALA A 9 -1.87 -13.06 -5.62
CA ALA A 9 -0.55 -12.85 -5.01
C ALA A 9 -0.62 -12.08 -3.67
N ALA A 10 -1.55 -11.12 -3.56
CA ALA A 10 -1.80 -10.35 -2.35
C ALA A 10 -2.28 -11.23 -1.19
N VAL A 11 -3.15 -12.21 -1.47
CA VAL A 11 -3.64 -13.17 -0.45
C VAL A 11 -2.49 -14.00 0.09
N PHE A 12 -1.64 -14.55 -0.78
CA PHE A 12 -0.48 -15.34 -0.35
C PHE A 12 0.52 -14.52 0.47
N ARG A 13 0.77 -13.27 0.06
CA ARG A 13 1.64 -12.34 0.79
C ARG A 13 1.08 -12.03 2.18
N ARG A 14 -0.19 -11.62 2.26
CA ARG A 14 -0.89 -11.30 3.52
C ARG A 14 -0.97 -12.51 4.43
N ALA A 15 -1.24 -13.69 3.88
CA ALA A 15 -1.23 -14.93 4.63
C ALA A 15 0.15 -15.23 5.20
N SER A 16 1.23 -15.01 4.44
CA SER A 16 2.61 -15.28 4.90
C SER A 16 3.10 -14.38 6.03
N GLU A 17 2.42 -13.26 6.28
CA GLU A 17 2.72 -12.31 7.36
C GLU A 17 2.00 -12.64 8.68
N ARG A 18 1.05 -13.60 8.66
CA ARG A 18 0.33 -14.03 9.88
C ARG A 18 1.25 -14.88 10.79
N PRO A 19 1.02 -14.86 12.11
CA PRO A 19 1.77 -15.71 13.04
C PRO A 19 1.43 -17.20 12.90
N ASP A 20 0.21 -17.54 12.50
CA ASP A 20 -0.29 -18.93 12.38
C ASP A 20 -0.02 -19.57 11.01
N VAL A 21 1.10 -19.21 10.39
CA VAL A 21 1.41 -19.62 9.02
C VAL A 21 1.80 -21.10 8.95
N PRO A 22 1.15 -21.89 8.06
CA PRO A 22 1.56 -23.27 7.82
C PRO A 22 3.02 -23.35 7.34
N PRO A 23 3.80 -24.35 7.78
CA PRO A 23 5.23 -24.45 7.50
C PRO A 23 5.55 -24.52 6.00
N ARG A 24 4.61 -25.00 5.17
CA ARG A 24 4.75 -25.00 3.70
C ARG A 24 4.70 -23.59 3.11
N LEU A 25 3.78 -22.75 3.57
CA LEU A 25 3.67 -21.36 3.13
C LEU A 25 4.87 -20.55 3.62
N ALA A 26 5.33 -20.76 4.85
CA ALA A 26 6.54 -20.13 5.37
C ALA A 26 7.77 -20.42 4.48
N ARG A 27 7.96 -21.68 4.08
CA ARG A 27 9.04 -22.08 3.16
C ARG A 27 8.89 -21.45 1.78
N ALA A 28 7.66 -21.41 1.25
CA ALA A 28 7.39 -20.74 -0.01
C ALA A 28 7.73 -19.24 0.08
N ALA A 29 7.35 -18.58 1.18
CA ALA A 29 7.68 -17.18 1.43
C ALA A 29 9.19 -16.92 1.51
N THR A 30 9.96 -17.83 2.11
CA THR A 30 11.43 -17.76 2.09
C THR A 30 11.96 -17.84 0.66
N CYS A 31 11.46 -18.77 -0.16
CA CYS A 31 11.90 -18.89 -1.56
C CYS A 31 11.52 -17.67 -2.41
N VAL A 32 10.40 -17.03 -2.13
CA VAL A 32 10.03 -15.75 -2.78
C VAL A 32 11.01 -14.64 -2.38
N ARG A 33 11.39 -14.54 -1.10
CA ARG A 33 12.41 -13.57 -0.65
C ARG A 33 13.79 -13.85 -1.23
N GLU A 34 14.13 -15.11 -1.46
CA GLU A 34 15.36 -15.53 -2.14
C GLU A 34 15.31 -15.28 -3.66
N GLY A 35 14.16 -14.86 -4.21
CA GLY A 35 14.00 -14.56 -5.63
C GLY A 35 13.87 -15.79 -6.53
N LYS A 36 13.52 -16.96 -5.97
CA LYS A 36 13.34 -18.20 -6.75
C LYS A 36 12.07 -18.20 -7.61
N PHE A 37 11.04 -17.51 -7.14
CA PHE A 37 9.77 -17.27 -7.83
C PHE A 37 9.03 -16.12 -7.14
N THR A 38 7.96 -15.64 -7.76
CA THR A 38 7.11 -14.56 -7.26
C THR A 38 5.72 -15.08 -6.91
N TRP A 39 5.00 -14.36 -6.02
CA TRP A 39 3.63 -14.76 -5.65
C TRP A 39 2.66 -14.67 -6.84
N GLU A 40 2.96 -13.79 -7.80
CA GLU A 40 2.24 -13.61 -9.05
C GLU A 40 2.35 -14.85 -9.96
N GLU A 41 3.55 -15.44 -10.08
CA GLU A 41 3.77 -16.69 -10.82
C GLU A 41 3.06 -17.88 -10.17
N VAL A 42 2.97 -17.90 -8.84
CA VAL A 42 2.21 -18.93 -8.10
C VAL A 42 0.71 -18.77 -8.35
N ALA A 43 0.18 -17.55 -8.25
CA ALA A 43 -1.24 -17.27 -8.45
C ALA A 43 -1.70 -17.52 -9.89
N THR A 44 -0.83 -17.25 -10.87
CA THR A 44 -1.10 -17.52 -12.30
C THR A 44 -0.88 -18.99 -12.68
N GLY A 45 -0.31 -19.80 -11.79
CA GLY A 45 0.01 -21.20 -12.05
C GLY A 45 1.18 -21.41 -13.02
N ASN A 46 1.94 -20.35 -13.33
CA ASN A 46 3.07 -20.41 -14.26
C ASN A 46 4.41 -20.78 -13.59
N CYS A 47 4.38 -21.10 -12.30
CA CYS A 47 5.58 -21.47 -11.54
C CYS A 47 5.76 -23.00 -11.49
N GLU A 48 6.88 -23.49 -12.02
CA GLU A 48 7.25 -24.92 -11.97
C GLU A 48 7.96 -25.31 -10.66
N HIS A 49 8.16 -24.37 -9.75
CA HIS A 49 8.89 -24.64 -8.51
C HIS A 49 8.09 -25.62 -7.63
N PRO A 50 8.69 -26.71 -7.12
CA PRO A 50 7.95 -27.77 -6.40
C PRO A 50 7.24 -27.25 -5.13
N LEU A 51 7.81 -26.23 -4.48
CA LEU A 51 7.16 -25.58 -3.34
C LEU A 51 5.92 -24.77 -3.73
N ALA A 52 5.88 -24.16 -4.92
CA ALA A 52 4.69 -23.48 -5.43
C ALA A 52 3.59 -24.49 -5.73
N GLN A 53 3.92 -25.58 -6.42
CA GLN A 53 2.98 -26.68 -6.70
C GLN A 53 2.46 -27.34 -5.41
N ALA A 54 3.30 -27.46 -4.39
CA ALA A 54 2.91 -28.02 -3.10
C ALA A 54 1.82 -27.22 -2.36
N LEU A 55 1.61 -25.93 -2.70
CA LEU A 55 0.51 -25.12 -2.16
C LEU A 55 -0.86 -25.52 -2.73
N PHE A 56 -0.88 -26.14 -3.91
CA PHE A 56 -2.08 -26.64 -4.57
C PHE A 56 -2.32 -28.14 -4.35
N ALA A 57 -1.41 -28.83 -3.65
CA ALA A 57 -1.57 -30.23 -3.30
C ALA A 57 -2.81 -30.46 -2.40
N PRO A 58 -3.49 -31.61 -2.47
CA PRO A 58 -4.70 -31.88 -1.69
C PRO A 58 -4.50 -31.76 -0.17
N ARG A 59 -3.31 -32.12 0.34
CA ARG A 59 -2.94 -31.90 1.76
C ARG A 59 -2.78 -30.44 2.15
N ALA A 60 -2.56 -29.54 1.18
CA ALA A 60 -2.57 -28.11 1.41
C ALA A 60 -4.01 -27.58 1.34
N GLN A 61 -4.85 -28.12 0.45
CA GLN A 61 -6.27 -27.75 0.38
C GLN A 61 -7.01 -27.89 1.72
N GLU A 62 -6.72 -28.93 2.49
CA GLU A 62 -7.41 -29.14 3.78
C GLU A 62 -7.07 -28.09 4.86
N LYS A 63 -5.84 -27.58 4.89
CA LYS A 63 -5.34 -26.73 6.00
C LYS A 63 -5.01 -25.31 5.60
N LEU A 64 -4.50 -25.12 4.38
CA LEU A 64 -4.05 -23.84 3.85
C LEU A 64 -5.19 -23.06 3.20
N TRP A 65 -6.04 -23.73 2.42
CA TRP A 65 -7.08 -23.04 1.65
C TRP A 65 -8.17 -22.39 2.50
N PRO A 66 -8.59 -22.95 3.66
CA PRO A 66 -9.49 -22.24 4.57
C PRO A 66 -8.87 -20.92 5.07
N LEU A 67 -7.60 -20.94 5.48
CA LEU A 67 -6.88 -19.73 5.91
C LEU A 67 -6.72 -18.71 4.79
N LEU A 68 -6.41 -19.17 3.57
CA LEU A 68 -6.33 -18.28 2.40
C LEU A 68 -7.70 -17.71 2.04
N ALA A 69 -8.79 -18.47 2.22
CA ALA A 69 -10.14 -18.00 1.96
C ALA A 69 -10.57 -16.95 2.99
N GLU A 70 -10.22 -17.12 4.26
CA GLU A 70 -10.42 -16.09 5.30
C GLU A 70 -9.66 -14.81 4.96
N VAL A 71 -8.38 -14.92 4.59
CA VAL A 71 -7.56 -13.76 4.19
C VAL A 71 -8.09 -13.11 2.92
N ALA A 72 -8.59 -13.90 1.95
CA ALA A 72 -9.22 -13.36 0.76
C ALA A 72 -10.52 -12.61 1.09
N ALA A 73 -11.34 -13.13 2.01
CA ALA A 73 -12.56 -12.45 2.45
C ALA A 73 -12.27 -11.19 3.27
N GLU A 74 -11.22 -11.19 4.09
CA GLU A 74 -10.70 -10.00 4.78
C GLU A 74 -10.27 -8.93 3.76
N LEU A 75 -9.54 -9.32 2.71
CA LEU A 75 -9.09 -8.40 1.65
C LEU A 75 -10.23 -7.90 0.75
N GLU A 76 -11.29 -8.69 0.56
CA GLU A 76 -12.48 -8.27 -0.19
C GLU A 76 -13.41 -7.37 0.65
N SER A 77 -13.41 -7.53 1.98
CA SER A 77 -14.11 -6.63 2.91
C SER A 77 -13.33 -5.35 3.23
N GLU A 78 -11.99 -5.37 3.13
CA GLU A 78 -11.18 -4.17 3.23
C GLU A 78 -11.44 -3.33 1.96
N PRO A 79 -12.04 -2.13 2.06
CA PRO A 79 -12.28 -1.30 0.89
C PRO A 79 -10.93 -1.07 0.20
N PRO A 80 -10.86 -1.20 -1.14
CA PRO A 80 -9.59 -1.17 -1.84
C PRO A 80 -8.83 0.10 -1.45
N PRO A 81 -7.52 0.01 -1.13
CA PRO A 81 -6.72 1.21 -0.95
C PRO A 81 -6.85 2.01 -2.24
N ALA A 82 -7.38 3.23 -2.12
CA ALA A 82 -7.62 4.13 -3.23
C ALA A 82 -6.42 4.10 -4.19
N GLU A 83 -6.68 3.75 -5.44
CA GLU A 83 -5.66 3.71 -6.49
C GLU A 83 -4.79 4.99 -6.40
N PRO A 84 -3.46 4.90 -6.50
CA PRO A 84 -2.67 6.10 -6.74
C PRO A 84 -3.06 6.57 -8.13
N ARG A 85 -3.92 7.60 -8.19
CA ARG A 85 -4.26 8.33 -9.40
C ARG A 85 -2.97 8.56 -10.17
N ARG A 86 -2.84 7.89 -11.32
CA ARG A 86 -1.73 8.09 -12.27
C ARG A 86 -1.53 9.59 -12.43
N ALA A 87 -0.39 10.09 -11.98
CA ALA A 87 0.05 11.45 -12.26
C ALA A 87 0.26 11.57 -13.78
N ARG A 88 -0.79 11.92 -14.53
CA ARG A 88 -0.67 12.42 -15.89
C ARG A 88 -0.31 13.90 -15.76
N ARG A 89 0.97 14.17 -16.03
CA ARG A 89 1.66 15.40 -16.47
C ARG A 89 0.97 16.77 -16.24
N PRO A 90 1.74 17.80 -15.83
CA PRO A 90 1.21 19.16 -15.72
C PRO A 90 0.69 19.66 -17.08
N PRO A 91 -0.41 20.42 -17.12
CA PRO A 91 -0.89 21.07 -18.34
C PRO A 91 0.10 22.18 -18.75
N THR A 92 0.48 22.14 -20.02
CA THR A 92 1.31 23.15 -20.68
C THR A 92 0.40 24.26 -21.23
N THR A 93 0.56 25.44 -20.63
CA THR A 93 0.38 26.80 -21.19
C THR A 93 -1.02 27.32 -21.53
N ASP A 94 -1.25 28.53 -21.00
CA ASP A 94 -2.14 29.62 -21.41
C ASP A 94 -3.66 29.53 -21.14
N ASP A 95 -4.19 30.67 -20.68
CA ASP A 95 -5.56 30.98 -20.21
C ASP A 95 -5.96 30.26 -18.90
N ASP A 96 -6.09 30.91 -17.74
CA ASP A 96 -6.89 32.10 -17.48
C ASP A 96 -6.36 32.86 -16.25
N PHE A 97 -5.98 34.12 -16.46
CA PHE A 97 -5.69 35.09 -15.40
C PHE A 97 -7.02 35.67 -14.89
N SER A 98 -7.81 34.93 -14.11
CA SER A 98 -8.91 35.48 -13.28
C SER A 98 -9.62 34.38 -12.52
N GLU A 99 -9.31 34.22 -11.23
CA GLU A 99 -10.27 33.80 -10.19
C GLU A 99 -9.65 33.62 -8.79
N TYR A 100 -8.38 33.98 -8.59
CA TYR A 100 -7.88 34.21 -7.22
C TYR A 100 -8.38 35.56 -6.72
N THR A 101 -9.68 35.61 -6.38
CA THR A 101 -10.19 36.48 -5.34
C THR A 101 -9.45 36.06 -4.06
N TYR A 102 -8.36 36.77 -3.76
CA TYR A 102 -7.55 36.53 -2.59
C TYR A 102 -8.39 36.72 -1.33
N LEU A 103 -8.51 35.62 -0.58
CA LEU A 103 -8.67 35.51 0.87
C LEU A 103 -9.17 36.77 1.58
N GLU A 104 -10.43 36.67 2.03
CA GLU A 104 -11.02 37.49 3.08
C GLU A 104 -10.03 37.71 4.24
N ASP A 105 -9.58 38.96 4.29
CA ASP A 105 -9.23 39.77 5.45
C ASP A 105 -9.19 39.03 6.80
N LEU A 106 -8.00 38.62 7.22
CA LEU A 106 -7.73 38.22 8.59
C LEU A 106 -6.50 38.96 9.12
N ALA A 107 -6.82 39.90 10.00
CA ALA A 107 -5.99 40.63 10.93
C ALA A 107 -5.28 41.88 10.39
N GLU A 108 -5.94 43.00 10.68
CA GLU A 108 -5.45 44.37 10.72
C GLU A 108 -4.02 44.54 11.29
N PRO A 109 -3.35 45.63 10.86
CA PRO A 109 -1.90 45.77 10.85
C PRO A 109 -1.29 45.93 12.24
N ASN A 110 -0.10 45.34 12.42
CA ASN A 110 0.75 45.56 13.58
C ASN A 110 1.23 47.03 13.59
N THR A 111 0.48 47.87 14.31
CA THR A 111 0.67 49.31 14.39
C THR A 111 1.89 49.65 15.25
N ARG A 112 3.04 49.79 14.55
CA ARG A 112 4.23 50.64 14.89
C ARG A 112 5.30 50.05 15.83
N PRO A 113 6.52 50.63 15.84
CA PRO A 113 7.33 51.08 14.70
C PRO A 113 8.76 50.50 14.72
N ALA A 114 9.41 50.60 13.57
CA ALA A 114 10.85 50.43 13.38
C ALA A 114 11.66 51.19 14.45
N TRP A 115 12.64 50.51 15.06
CA TRP A 115 13.56 51.02 16.08
C TRP A 115 13.94 52.50 15.93
N PRO A 116 14.20 53.18 17.06
CA PRO A 116 15.48 53.86 17.16
C PRO A 116 16.33 53.28 18.27
N GLN A 117 17.58 53.01 17.94
CA GLN A 117 18.61 52.69 18.91
C GLN A 117 19.00 53.91 19.76
N ARG A 118 19.46 53.57 20.97
CA ARG A 118 20.45 54.23 21.84
C ARG A 118 20.00 55.19 22.96
N ARG A 119 20.33 54.69 24.16
CA ARG A 119 21.14 55.26 25.25
C ARG A 119 20.43 56.13 26.30
N GLY A 120 20.47 55.58 27.52
CA GLY A 120 20.36 56.33 28.78
C GLY A 120 20.76 55.46 29.97
N ARG A 121 22.06 55.17 30.11
CA ARG A 121 22.65 54.75 31.39
C ARG A 121 22.77 56.01 32.24
N GLY A 122 22.19 56.05 33.45
CA GLY A 122 22.65 57.01 34.45
C GLY A 122 21.61 57.49 35.45
N ARG A 123 21.75 56.92 36.66
CA ARG A 123 21.58 57.51 38.00
C ARG A 123 20.17 57.84 38.50
#